data_AF-A0A139M9L6-F1
#
_entry.id   AF-A0A139M9L6-F1
#
_cell.length_a   1.000
_cell.length_b   1.000
_cell.length_c   1.000
_cell.angle_alpha   90.00
_cell.angle_beta   90.00
_cell.angle_gamma   90.00
#
_symmetry.space_group_name_H-M   'P 1'
#
loop_
_entity.id
_entity.type
_entity.pdbx_description
1 polymer ?
#
loop_
_entity_poly.entity_id
_entity_poly.type
_entity_poly.pdbx_seq_one_letter_code
_entity_poly.pdbx_strand_id
1 'polypeptide(L)' 'MERKVYAEVPPRVEYSLTEMGRKFQGVLDAIESWGLEYIEILN' A
#
# COMPACT_ATOMS: atom_id res chain seq x y z
N MET A 1 -5.70 -7.71 -3.83
CA MET A 1 -4.36 -8.32 -3.96
C MET A 1 -4.31 -9.13 -5.23
N GLU A 2 -3.33 -8.84 -6.10
CA GLU A 2 -3.02 -9.62 -7.29
C GLU A 2 -1.78 -10.47 -6.97
N ARG A 3 -1.81 -11.75 -7.34
CA ARG A 3 -0.73 -12.71 -7.11
C ARG A 3 -0.31 -13.31 -8.43
N LYS A 4 0.98 -13.20 -8.77
CA LYS A 4 1.56 -13.78 -9.98
C LYS A 4 2.67 -14.77 -9.61
N VAL A 5 2.61 -15.96 -10.21
CA VAL A 5 3.59 -17.04 -9.98
C VAL A 5 4.43 -17.21 -11.24
N TYR A 6 5.75 -17.22 -11.08
CA TYR A 6 6.71 -17.49 -12.14
C TYR A 6 7.34 -18.86 -11.87
N ALA A 7 7.12 -19.80 -12.79
CA ALA A 7 7.65 -21.15 -12.71
C ALA A 7 9.12 -21.23 -13.22
N GLU A 8 9.95 -20.27 -12.83
CA GLU A 8 11.39 -20.26 -13.09
C GLU A 8 12.14 -21.05 -12.01
N VAL A 9 13.44 -21.33 -12.20
CA VAL A 9 14.29 -21.89 -11.14
C VAL A 9 15.29 -20.81 -10.72
N PRO A 10 15.26 -20.34 -9.46
CA PRO A 10 14.31 -20.68 -8.39
C PRO A 10 12.92 -20.09 -8.63
N PRO A 11 11.83 -20.75 -8.18
CA PRO A 11 10.47 -20.25 -8.40
C PRO A 11 10.24 -18.95 -7.63
N ARG A 12 9.50 -18.02 -8.25
CA ARG A 12 9.24 -16.68 -7.69
C ARG A 12 7.76 -16.37 -7.66
N VAL A 13 7.36 -15.65 -6.62
CA VAL A 13 5.99 -15.14 -6.47
C VAL A 13 6.05 -13.64 -6.27
N GLU A 14 5.27 -12.91 -7.06
CA GLU A 14 5.08 -11.47 -6.91
C GLU A 14 3.67 -11.18 -6.39
N TYR A 15 3.58 -10.20 -5.50
CA TYR A 15 2.33 -9.64 -5.00
C TYR A 15 2.24 -8.19 -5.46
N SER A 16 1.08 -7.80 -5.97
CA SER A 16 0.78 -6.42 -6.33
C SER A 16 -0.56 -5.98 -5.74
N LEU A 17 -0.70 -4.67 -5.57
CA LEU A 17 -2.01 -4.09 -5.28
C LEU A 17 -2.95 -4.36 -6.45
N THR A 18 -4.21 -4.64 -6.14
CA THR A 18 -5.28 -4.58 -7.15
C THR A 18 -5.54 -3.13 -7.53
N GLU A 19 -6.27 -2.89 -8.62
CA GLU A 19 -6.76 -1.54 -8.95
C GLU A 19 -7.51 -0.90 -7.77
N MET A 20 -8.39 -1.68 -7.11
CA MET A 20 -9.08 -1.22 -5.89
C MET A 20 -8.10 -0.94 -4.74
N GLY A 21 -7.06 -1.77 -4.58
CA GLY A 21 -6.01 -1.54 -3.57
C GLY A 21 -5.22 -0.26 -3.83
N ARG A 22 -4.95 0.07 -5.11
CA ARG A 22 -4.34 1.35 -5.49
C ARG A 22 -5.25 2.54 -5.19
N LYS A 23 -6.57 2.43 -5.43
CA LYS A 23 -7.53 3.47 -5.07
C LYS A 23 -7.60 3.72 -3.56
N PHE A 24 -7.36 2.68 -2.76
CA PHE A 24 -7.31 2.80 -1.30
C PHE A 24 -6.11 3.60 -0.78
N GLN A 25 -5.06 3.81 -1.60
CA GLN A 25 -3.91 4.64 -1.23
C GLN A 25 -4.36 6.04 -0.76
N GLY A 26 -5.33 6.66 -1.43
CA GLY A 26 -5.83 7.98 -1.02
C GLY A 26 -6.46 8.01 0.38
N VAL A 27 -6.97 6.87 0.88
CA VAL A 27 -7.46 6.78 2.27
C VAL A 27 -6.28 6.75 3.24
N LEU A 28 -5.20 6.04 2.90
CA LEU A 28 -3.98 6.01 3.72
C LEU A 28 -3.31 7.39 3.75
N ASP A 29 -3.25 8.08 2.61
CA ASP A 29 -2.68 9.44 2.50
C ASP A 29 -3.47 10.44 3.37
N ALA A 30 -4.79 10.30 3.44
CA ALA A 30 -5.64 11.13 4.30
C ALA A 30 -5.38 10.87 5.81
N ILE A 31 -5.17 9.60 6.19
CA ILE A 31 -4.82 9.23 7.57
C ILE A 31 -3.44 9.78 7.92
N GLU A 32 -2.47 9.68 7.02
CA GLU A 32 -1.12 10.24 7.21
C GLU A 32 -1.19 11.75 7.40
N SER A 33 -1.89 12.46 6.52
CA SER A 33 -2.02 13.92 6.59
C SER A 33 -2.62 14.37 7.92
N TRP A 34 -3.72 13.75 8.35
CA TRP A 34 -4.31 14.03 9.66
C TRP A 34 -3.36 13.71 10.81
N GLY A 35 -2.62 12.60 10.74
CA GLY A 35 -1.67 12.22 11.77
C GLY A 35 -0.52 13.23 11.93
N LEU A 36 -0.03 13.77 10.81
CA LEU A 36 0.99 14.81 10.81
C LEU A 36 0.47 16.13 11.42
N GLU A 37 -0.73 16.57 11.02
CA GLU A 37 -1.38 17.75 11.62
C GLU A 37 -1.56 17.58 13.14
N TYR A 38 -1.95 16.38 13.58
CA TYR A 38 -2.12 16.10 15.00
C TYR A 38 -0.79 16.12 15.77
N ILE A 39 0.29 15.61 15.18
CA ILE A 39 1.64 15.68 15.77
C ILE A 39 2.10 17.14 15.90
N GLU A 40 1.82 17.99 14.92
CA GLU A 40 2.13 19.42 15.00
C GLU A 40 1.42 20.11 16.16
N ILE A 41 0.16 19.75 16.46
CA ILE A 41 -0.59 20.30 17.61
C ILE A 41 0.03 19.89 18.96
N LEU A 42 0.67 18.73 19.03
CA LEU A 42 1.23 18.19 20.27
C LEU A 42 2.63 18.75 20.63
N ASN A 43 3.30 19.41 19.69
CA ASN A 43 4.63 20.02 19.88
C ASN A 43 4.53 21.50 20.29
#